data_AF-A0A1G5BH00-F1
#
_entry.id   AF-A0A1G5BH00-F1
#
_cell.length_a   1.000
_cell.length_b   1.000
_cell.length_c   1.000
_cell.angle_alpha   90.00
_cell.angle_beta   90.00
_cell.angle_gamma   90.00
#
_symmetry.space_group_name_H-M   'P 1'
#
loop_
_entity.id
_entity.type
_entity.pdbx_description
1 polymer ?
#
loop_
_entity_poly.entity_id
_entity_poly.type
_entity_poly.pdbx_seq_one_letter_code
_entity_poly.pdbx_strand_id
1 'polypeptide(L)'
;MDIFSNRFEMRWAAIILTMYALIMVPFPWYFNETYVAGFGGVPLFVYAWVLHGIAVLVLIWRFSREALKRPEYRNFEDIQPEK
;
A
#
# COMPACT_ATOMS: atom_id res chain seq x y z
N MET A 1 20.19 4.39 2.25
CA MET A 1 19.43 4.65 3.49
C MET A 1 19.09 3.32 4.12
N ASP A 2 19.29 3.17 5.43
CA ASP A 2 18.91 1.95 6.17
C ASP A 2 17.49 2.12 6.72
N ILE A 3 16.61 1.16 6.41
CA ILE A 3 15.18 1.17 6.76
C ILE A 3 14.98 1.25 8.28
N PHE A 4 15.90 0.66 9.06
CA PHE A 4 15.82 0.61 10.52
C PHE A 4 16.33 1.89 11.19
N SER A 5 17.11 2.71 10.48
CA SER A 5 17.64 3.97 10.99
C SER A 5 16.66 5.15 10.83
N ASN A 6 15.78 5.11 9.82
CA ASN A 6 14.88 6.20 9.50
C ASN A 6 13.44 5.90 9.96
N ARG A 7 12.93 6.68 10.94
CA ARG A 7 11.57 6.53 11.47
C ARG A 7 10.48 6.67 10.39
N PHE A 8 10.73 7.44 9.32
CA PHE A 8 9.80 7.56 8.22
C PHE A 8 9.69 6.26 7.42
N GLU A 9 10.84 5.72 7.01
CA GLU A 9 10.94 4.47 6.26
C GLU A 9 10.41 3.30 7.07
N MET A 10 10.80 3.17 8.34
CA MET A 10 10.31 2.12 9.22
C MET A 10 8.78 2.15 9.37
N ARG A 11 8.19 3.34 9.56
CA ARG A 11 6.74 3.48 9.69
C ARG A 11 6.03 3.12 8.39
N TRP A 12 6.50 3.62 7.24
CA TRP A 12 5.86 3.35 5.96
C TRP A 12 6.08 1.91 5.49
N ALA A 13 7.25 1.33 5.74
CA ALA A 13 7.53 -0.09 5.53
C ALA A 13 6.57 -0.95 6.37
N ALA A 14 6.39 -0.64 7.67
CA ALA A 14 5.44 -1.36 8.51
C ALA A 14 4.00 -1.28 7.98
N ILE A 15 3.55 -0.10 7.53
CA ILE A 15 2.22 0.10 6.94
C ILE A 15 2.05 -0.73 5.67
N ILE A 16 3.01 -0.67 4.74
CA ILE A 16 2.97 -1.40 3.47
C ILE A 16 3.00 -2.92 3.71
N LEU A 17 3.89 -3.38 4.59
CA LEU A 17 3.98 -4.79 4.98
C LEU A 17 2.70 -5.28 5.66
N THR A 18 2.04 -4.44 6.47
CA THR A 18 0.76 -4.78 7.08
C THR A 18 -0.33 -4.95 6.03
N MET A 19 -0.43 -4.03 5.05
CA MET A 19 -1.40 -4.16 3.95
C MET A 19 -1.13 -5.43 3.12
N TYR A 20 0.13 -5.72 2.85
CA TYR A 20 0.55 -6.95 2.16
C TYR A 20 0.20 -8.21 2.97
N ALA A 21 0.55 -8.27 4.26
CA ALA A 21 0.22 -9.42 5.09
C ALA A 21 -1.29 -9.65 5.17
N LEU A 22 -2.08 -8.57 5.20
CA LEU A 22 -3.53 -8.62 5.31
C LEU A 22 -4.21 -9.24 4.07
N ILE A 23 -3.63 -9.12 2.87
CA ILE A 23 -4.12 -9.80 1.66
C ILE A 23 -3.61 -11.24 1.52
N MET A 24 -2.45 -11.56 2.12
CA MET A 24 -1.85 -12.90 2.04
C MET A 24 -2.55 -13.90 2.96
N VAL A 25 -3.16 -13.42 4.04
CA VAL A 25 -3.99 -14.27 4.91
C VAL A 25 -5.31 -14.56 4.18
N PRO A 26 -5.71 -15.83 4.05
CA PRO A 26 -6.93 -16.23 3.33
C PRO A 26 -8.18 -15.96 4.18
N PHE A 27 -8.38 -14.70 4.54
CA PHE A 27 -9.59 -14.29 5.24
C PHE A 27 -10.80 -14.42 4.30
N PRO A 28 -11.98 -14.75 4.84
CA PRO A 28 -13.21 -14.94 4.06
C PRO A 28 -13.66 -13.68 3.30
N TRP A 29 -13.12 -12.51 3.62
CA TRP A 29 -13.37 -11.28 2.86
C TRP A 29 -12.42 -11.11 1.66
N TYR A 30 -11.24 -11.74 1.62
CA TYR A 30 -10.35 -11.68 0.43
C TYR A 30 -10.50 -12.88 -0.50
N PHE A 31 -10.88 -14.03 0.05
CA PHE A 31 -11.01 -15.28 -0.67
C PHE A 31 -12.16 -16.09 -0.09
N ASN A 32 -12.98 -16.70 -0.96
CA ASN A 32 -14.00 -17.66 -0.57
C ASN A 32 -14.00 -18.83 -1.54
N GLU A 33 -14.08 -20.06 -1.01
CA GLU A 33 -14.26 -21.27 -1.82
C GLU A 33 -15.71 -21.42 -2.29
N THR A 34 -16.65 -20.89 -1.52
CA THR A 34 -18.08 -20.88 -1.83
C THR A 34 -18.53 -19.48 -2.20
N TYR A 35 -19.37 -19.36 -3.23
CA TYR A 35 -19.94 -18.07 -3.60
C TYR A 35 -20.86 -17.55 -2.49
N VAL A 36 -20.52 -16.38 -1.95
CA VAL A 36 -21.33 -15.62 -0.99
C VAL A 36 -21.83 -14.37 -1.70
N ALA A 37 -23.15 -14.32 -1.97
CA ALA A 37 -23.77 -13.19 -2.64
C ALA A 37 -23.81 -11.96 -1.72
N GLY A 38 -23.27 -10.84 -2.22
CA GLY A 38 -23.45 -9.51 -1.65
C GLY A 38 -24.58 -8.74 -2.35
N PHE A 39 -24.57 -7.43 -2.18
CA PHE A 39 -25.55 -6.53 -2.80
C PHE A 39 -25.55 -6.70 -4.33
N GLY A 40 -26.74 -6.79 -4.94
CA GLY A 40 -26.86 -6.97 -6.40
C GLY A 40 -26.27 -8.27 -6.95
N GLY A 41 -26.03 -9.30 -6.10
CA GLY A 41 -25.45 -10.57 -6.55
C GLY A 41 -23.94 -10.52 -6.82
N VAL A 42 -23.26 -9.44 -6.44
CA VAL A 42 -21.79 -9.36 -6.55
C VAL A 42 -21.18 -10.20 -5.43
N PRO A 43 -20.17 -11.06 -5.69
CA PRO A 43 -19.50 -11.82 -4.63
C PRO A 43 -18.97 -10.90 -3.53
N LEU A 44 -19.20 -11.26 -2.26
CA LEU A 44 -18.86 -10.41 -1.12
C LEU A 44 -17.38 -9.98 -1.10
N PHE A 45 -16.47 -10.87 -1.50
CA PHE A 45 -15.04 -10.57 -1.50
C PHE A 45 -14.65 -9.42 -2.44
N VAL A 46 -15.43 -9.17 -3.50
CA VAL A 46 -15.17 -8.06 -4.43
C VAL A 46 -15.24 -6.72 -3.72
N TYR A 47 -16.19 -6.54 -2.79
CA TYR A 47 -16.29 -5.32 -1.99
C TYR A 47 -15.07 -5.10 -1.11
N ALA A 48 -14.56 -6.15 -0.48
CA ALA A 48 -13.35 -6.06 0.33
C ALA A 48 -12.12 -5.71 -0.52
N TRP A 49 -11.99 -6.29 -1.72
CA TRP A 49 -10.93 -5.92 -2.68
C TRP A 49 -11.02 -4.47 -3.13
N VAL A 50 -12.22 -3.97 -3.42
CA VAL A 50 -12.44 -2.57 -3.79
C VAL A 50 -12.07 -1.64 -2.63
N LEU A 51 -12.55 -1.93 -1.42
CA LEU A 51 -12.22 -1.14 -0.22
C LEU A 51 -10.72 -1.16 0.08
N HIS A 52 -10.08 -2.32 -0.03
CA HIS A 52 -8.63 -2.46 0.16
C HIS A 52 -7.86 -1.68 -0.91
N GLY A 53 -8.25 -1.76 -2.18
CA GLY A 53 -7.66 -1.00 -3.27
C GLY A 53 -7.75 0.51 -3.03
N ILE A 54 -8.91 1.01 -2.60
CA ILE A 54 -9.09 2.42 -2.23
C ILE A 54 -8.16 2.79 -1.07
N ALA A 55 -8.08 1.96 -0.03
CA ALA A 55 -7.20 2.20 1.11
C ALA A 55 -5.73 2.28 0.68
N VAL A 56 -5.26 1.37 -0.18
CA VAL A 56 -3.90 1.39 -0.74
C VAL A 56 -3.64 2.65 -1.55
N LEU A 57 -4.58 3.08 -2.40
CA LEU A 57 -4.43 4.32 -3.18
C LEU A 57 -4.31 5.55 -2.27
N VAL A 58 -5.12 5.63 -1.20
CA VAL A 58 -5.03 6.71 -0.20
C VAL A 58 -3.67 6.68 0.51
N LEU A 59 -3.18 5.50 0.88
CA LEU A 59 -1.86 5.35 1.50
C LEU A 59 -0.73 5.76 0.57
N ILE A 60 -0.77 5.36 -0.71
CA ILE A 60 0.21 5.79 -1.73
C ILE A 60 0.18 7.31 -1.87
N TRP A 61 -1.00 7.91 -2.02
CA TRP A 61 -1.12 9.36 -2.12
C TRP A 61 -0.52 10.08 -0.90
N ARG A 62 -0.82 9.60 0.31
CA ARG A 62 -0.28 10.16 1.54
C ARG A 62 1.23 9.96 1.65
N PHE A 63 1.73 8.78 1.30
CA PHE A 63 3.17 8.48 1.25
C PHE A 63 3.88 9.45 0.32
N SER A 64 3.39 9.62 -0.92
CA SER A 64 3.98 10.53 -1.90
C SER A 64 4.04 11.97 -1.38
N ARG A 65 2.98 12.46 -0.73
CA ARG A 65 2.98 13.82 -0.15
C ARG A 65 3.97 14.00 0.99
N GLU A 66 4.18 12.97 1.81
CA GLU A 66 5.15 13.03 2.91
C GLU A 66 6.59 12.82 2.43
N ALA A 67 6.80 11.98 1.41
CA ALA A 67 8.08 11.75 0.77
C ALA A 67 8.57 13.02 0.06
N LEU A 68 7.72 13.70 -0.71
CA LEU A 68 8.11 14.93 -1.43
C LEU A 68 8.44 16.13 -0.52
N LYS A 69 8.04 16.10 0.76
CA LYS A 69 8.44 17.11 1.76
C LYS A 69 9.88 16.95 2.24
N ARG A 70 10.47 15.79 1.99
CA ARG A 70 11.78 15.40 2.50
C ARG A 70 12.83 15.61 1.41
N PRO A 71 13.94 16.31 1.70
CA PRO A 71 14.96 16.59 0.69
C PRO A 71 15.57 15.32 0.11
N GLU A 72 15.68 14.25 0.91
CA GLU A 72 16.22 12.95 0.48
C GLU A 72 15.46 12.27 -0.68
N TYR A 73 14.19 12.61 -0.91
CA TYR A 73 13.38 12.06 -2.00
C TYR A 73 13.12 13.05 -3.13
N ARG A 74 13.71 14.25 -3.07
CA ARG A 74 13.48 15.33 -4.05
C ARG A 74 14.49 15.34 -5.19
N ASN A 75 15.72 14.89 -4.93
CA ASN A 75 16.82 14.99 -5.88
C ASN A 75 17.02 13.65 -6.62
N PHE A 76 16.40 13.54 -7.81
CA PHE A 76 16.81 12.54 -8.82
C PHE A 76 17.83 13.13 -9.82
N GLU A 77 18.19 14.42 -9.67
CA GLU A 77 19.08 15.17 -10.59
C GLU A 77 20.57 14.93 -10.33
N ASP A 78 20.95 14.38 -9.18
CA ASP A 78 22.35 14.06 -8.83
C ASP A 78 22.90 12.83 -9.59
N ILE A 79 22.09 12.22 -10.48
CA ILE A 79 22.46 11.11 -11.38
C ILE A 79 22.34 11.58 -12.84
N GLN A 80 22.95 12.71 -13.17
CA GLN A 80 23.41 12.96 -14.54
C GLN A 80 24.87 12.47 -14.58
N PRO A 81 25.25 11.48 -15.43
CA PRO A 81 26.66 11.24 -15.65
C PRO A 81 27.28 12.54 -16.17
N GLU A 82 28.40 12.93 -15.55
CA GLU A 82 29.24 14.03 -16.00
C GLU A 82 29.48 13.93 -17.52
N LYS A 83 29.36 15.06 -18.21
CA LYS A 83 29.38 15.26 -19.67
C LYS A 83 30.25 14.31 -20.47
#